data_AF-A0A5K1HKI7-F1
#
_entry.id   AF-A0A5K1HKI7-F1
#
_cell.length_a   1.000
_cell.length_b   1.000
_cell.length_c   1.000
_cell.angle_alpha   90.00
_cell.angle_beta   90.00
_cell.angle_gamma   90.00
#
_symmetry.space_group_name_H-M   'P 1'
#
loop_
_entity.id
_entity.type
_entity.pdbx_description
1 polymer ?
#
loop_
_entity_poly.entity_id
_entity_poly.type
_entity_poly.pdbx_seq_one_letter_code
_entity_poly.pdbx_strand_id
1 'polypeptide(L)' 'INPILIKIYSYQIFRGLNYLSMLSIAHRDIKPQNILVDNVKHKLIISDFGSAKQLVK' A
#
# COMPACT_ATOMS: atom_id res chain seq x y z
N ILE A 1 -12.18 17.28 0.98
CA ILE A 1 -11.51 16.10 0.39
C ILE A 1 -12.55 15.35 -0.44
N ASN A 2 -12.23 14.95 -1.68
CA ASN A 2 -13.15 14.19 -2.53
C ASN A 2 -13.37 12.77 -1.94
N PRO A 3 -14.59 12.40 -1.49
CA PRO A 3 -14.84 11.08 -0.89
C PRO A 3 -14.56 9.90 -1.82
N ILE A 4 -14.65 10.10 -3.14
CA ILE A 4 -14.35 9.09 -4.15
C ILE A 4 -12.85 8.77 -4.15
N LEU A 5 -11.99 9.79 -4.04
CA LEU A 5 -10.53 9.59 -3.98
C LEU A 5 -10.12 8.84 -2.73
N ILE A 6 -10.78 9.07 -1.59
CA ILE A 6 -10.56 8.29 -0.37
C ILE A 6 -10.82 6.80 -0.65
N LYS A 7 -11.97 6.47 -1.27
CA LYS A 7 -12.31 5.08 -1.62
C LYS A 7 -11.31 4.46 -2.59
N ILE A 8 -10.91 5.21 -3.62
CA ILE A 8 -9.94 4.77 -4.64
C ILE A 8 -8.58 4.44 -4.00
N TYR A 9 -8.06 5.33 -3.15
CA TYR A 9 -6.76 5.12 -2.52
C TYR A 9 -6.80 4.03 -1.45
N SER A 10 -7.86 3.97 -0.63
CA SER A 10 -8.05 2.87 0.32
C SER A 10 -8.08 1.52 -0.39
N TYR A 11 -8.83 1.40 -1.49
CA TYR A 11 -8.88 0.17 -2.27
C TYR A 11 -7.50 -0.23 -2.82
N GLN A 12 -6.73 0.73 -3.36
CA GLN A 12 -5.38 0.46 -3.87
C GLN A 12 -4.40 0.01 -2.78
N ILE A 13 -4.46 0.62 -1.59
CA ILE A 13 -3.66 0.21 -0.43
C ILE A 13 -4.00 -1.25 -0.07
N PHE A 14 -5.28 -1.56 0.12
CA PHE A 14 -5.68 -2.92 0.49
C PHE A 14 -5.36 -3.94 -0.59
N ARG A 15 -5.49 -3.59 -1.87
CA ARG A 15 -5.09 -4.47 -2.98
C ARG A 15 -3.58 -4.76 -2.94
N GLY A 16 -2.75 -3.74 -2.70
CA GLY A 16 -1.30 -3.91 -2.56
C GLY A 16 -0.94 -4.77 -1.35
N LEU A 17 -1.56 -4.53 -0.19
CA LEU A 17 -1.36 -5.33 1.02
C LEU A 17 -1.81 -6.79 0.84
N ASN A 18 -2.92 -7.03 0.15
CA ASN A 18 -3.37 -8.38 -0.17
C ASN A 18 -2.35 -9.12 -1.03
N TYR A 19 -1.76 -8.45 -2.04
CA TYR A 19 -0.69 -9.03 -2.85
C TYR A 19 0.53 -9.39 -2.01
N LEU A 20 0.97 -8.51 -1.09
CA LEU A 20 2.07 -8.82 -0.17
C LEU A 20 1.75 -10.01 0.74
N SER A 21 0.52 -10.08 1.26
CA SER A 21 0.04 -11.19 2.08
C SER A 21 0.09 -12.53 1.33
N MET A 22 -0.29 -12.56 0.06
CA MET A 22 -0.19 -13.75 -0.79
C MET A 22 1.25 -14.24 -0.98
N LEU A 23 2.23 -13.33 -0.88
CA LEU A 23 3.66 -13.66 -0.92
C LEU A 23 4.24 -13.96 0.48
N SER A 24 3.40 -14.00 1.52
CA SER A 24 3.82 -14.08 2.92
C SER A 24 4.79 -12.95 3.31
N ILE A 25 4.58 -11.74 2.81
CA ILE A 25 5.36 -10.54 3.15
C ILE A 25 4.50 -9.61 3.98
N ALA A 26 4.99 -9.22 5.16
CA ALA A 26 4.43 -8.10 5.93
C ALA A 26 5.26 -6.84 5.70
N HIS A 27 4.65 -5.74 5.26
CA HIS A 27 5.35 -4.45 5.07
C HIS A 27 5.79 -3.83 6.42
N ARG A 28 4.95 -3.94 7.45
CA ARG A 28 5.16 -3.48 8.84
C ARG A 28 5.35 -1.97 9.06
N ASP A 29 5.54 -1.17 8.01
CA ASP A 29 5.69 0.30 8.12
C ASP A 29 4.76 1.04 7.14
N ILE A 30 3.46 0.76 7.21
CA ILE A 30 2.45 1.45 6.40
C ILE A 30 2.08 2.77 7.05
N LYS A 31 2.41 3.87 6.37
CA LYS A 31 2.16 5.25 6.77
C LYS A 31 2.15 6.15 5.53
N PRO A 32 1.55 7.35 5.58
CA PRO A 32 1.44 8.23 4.40
C PRO A 32 2.76 8.50 3.67
N GLN A 33 3.88 8.57 4.39
CA GLN A 33 5.21 8.80 3.83
C GLN A 33 5.67 7.66 2.90
N ASN A 34 5.18 6.44 3.12
CA ASN A 34 5.52 5.24 2.36
C ASN A 34 4.47 4.90 1.29
N ILE A 35 3.57 5.84 1.00
CA ILE A 35 2.51 5.71 0.00
C ILE A 35 2.71 6.79 -1.06
N LEU A 36 3.27 6.39 -2.20
CA LEU A 36 3.50 7.29 -3.33
C LEU A 36 2.23 7.39 -4.16
N VAL A 37 1.82 8.62 -4.49
CA VAL A 37 0.60 8.88 -5.25
C VAL A 37 0.90 9.75 -6.46
N ASP A 38 0.53 9.25 -7.64
CA ASP A 38 0.40 10.07 -8.85
C ASP A 38 -0.98 10.73 -8.85
N ASN A 39 -1.03 12.04 -8.62
CA ASN A 39 -2.28 12.79 -8.52
C ASN A 39 -2.99 13.02 -9.86
N VAL A 40 -2.31 12.81 -10.99
CA VAL A 40 -2.92 12.93 -12.33
C VAL A 40 -3.56 11.61 -12.73
N LYS A 41 -2.86 10.49 -12.50
CA LYS A 41 -3.34 9.14 -12.85
C LYS A 41 -4.12 8.46 -11.72
N HIS A 42 -4.17 9.07 -10.54
CA HIS A 42 -4.70 8.48 -9.30
C HIS A 42 -4.15 7.08 -9.02
N LYS A 43 -2.86 6.87 -9.33
CA LYS A 43 -2.16 5.60 -9.10
C LYS A 43 -1.37 5.67 -7.80
N LEU A 44 -1.51 4.63 -6.99
CA LEU A 44 -0.84 4.49 -5.70
C LEU A 44 0.21 3.37 -5.75
N ILE A 45 1.37 3.60 -5.12
CA ILE A 45 2.44 2.61 -4.96
C ILE A 45 2.82 2.55 -3.47
N ILE A 46 2.88 1.33 -2.92
CA ILE A 46 3.45 1.06 -1.59
C ILE A 46 4.97 0.99 -1.76
N SER A 47 5.70 1.79 -1.00
CA SER A 47 7.17 1.92 -1.08
C SER A 47 7.83 1.72 0.28
N ASP A 48 9.17 1.65 0.27
CA ASP A 48 10.01 1.49 1.47
C ASP A 48 9.78 0.19 2.24
N PHE A 49 10.36 -0.88 1.71
CA PHE A 49 10.34 -2.21 2.29
C PHE A 49 11.48 -2.45 3.30
N GLY A 50 12.17 -1.40 3.78
CA GLY A 50 13.28 -1.55 4.74
C GLY A 50 12.88 -2.23 6.05
N SER A 51 11.61 -2.07 6.45
CA SER A 51 11.00 -2.73 7.61
C SER A 51 10.24 -4.02 7.27
N ALA A 52 10.16 -4.42 5.99
CA ALA A 52 9.37 -5.56 5.58
C ALA A 52 9.98 -6.89 6.07
N LYS A 53 9.16 -7.93 6.19
CA LYS A 53 9.60 -9.26 6.63
C LYS A 53 8.84 -10.37 5.91
N GLN A 54 9.57 -11.40 5.48
CA GLN A 54 8.99 -12.68 5.09
C GLN A 54 8.46 -13.39 6.35
N LEU A 55 7.17 -13.65 6.37
CA LEU A 55 6.51 -14.42 7.41
C LEU A 55 6.80 -15.90 7.17
N VAL A 56 7.48 -16.52 8.13
CA VAL A 56 7.59 -17.98 8.23
C VAL A 56 6.41 -18.45 9.07
N LYS A 57 5.71 -19.49 8.60
CA LYS A 57 4.73 -20.19 9.42
C LYS A 57 5.41 -20.90 10.58
#